data_AF-A0AAU4GQZ9-F1
#
_entry.id   AF-A0AAU4GQZ9-F1
#
_cell.length_a   1.000
_cell.length_b   1.000
_cell.length_c   1.000
_cell.angle_alpha   90.00
_cell.angle_beta   90.00
_cell.angle_gamma   90.00
#
_symmetry.space_group_name_H-M   'P 1'
#
loop_
_entity.id
_entity.type
_entity.pdbx_description
1 polymer ?
#
loop_
_entity_poly.entity_id
_entity_poly.type
_entity_poly.pdbx_seq_one_letter_code
_entity_poly.pdbx_strand_id
1 'polypeptide(L)'
;MKSIPDHTVLQKIKIGWLAPNTWWPEEWMVEGEPKLRRTLDRRVKLGEPFTDQELADIQHLSELNPKWLERVGIGTYQEAEKYVGGRFDNWMKLSSGKRVLTATLAFKKQHPHMVEAMTAPPSHPDYTLGRFMTTKSPNIPDDVKEEMKREAYEQIRQTAVDTLHPAGIPAERRHPDADKDSTRAWAPKDKDAREMLTKVLLILRNGLKLYDAGQKAHVDDHGQDVIRALAHGGRVVIDIPALTDGQSPYDLTDFLGATQPVPHPPDSEGQDPARRLGPSVSHRGFATHRTKITEDKDGKPGKFQEEGELPAAVKNFFSKAGSNPPLLMGMDISGGGLGGADWNGDVILPNGSWGHMLLVFQQPTAKTKGSLLVGIETLAPGATSPVGYEHKATSSEATANDESVLHGHKGDKVGAGKLKENSRLVELSDFAQKRNDGDWRTFLDELNQEWVQKLGKTEDGSKEREALYRELVGPRQT
;
A
#
# COMPACT_ATOMS: atom_id res chain seq x y z
N MET A 1 29.59 29.48 -8.64
CA MET A 1 28.60 28.39 -8.76
C MET A 1 27.77 28.41 -7.49
N LYS A 2 26.45 28.54 -7.62
CA LYS A 2 25.55 28.24 -6.50
C LYS A 2 25.59 26.72 -6.30
N SER A 3 25.64 26.27 -5.06
CA SER A 3 25.76 24.87 -4.71
C SER A 3 24.40 24.16 -4.88
N ILE A 4 24.39 22.85 -5.13
CA ILE A 4 23.16 22.01 -5.17
C ILE A 4 22.18 22.31 -4.00
N PRO A 5 22.64 22.58 -2.76
CA PRO A 5 21.79 23.08 -1.66
C PRO A 5 21.00 24.37 -1.94
N ASP A 6 21.59 25.34 -2.64
CA ASP A 6 21.06 26.71 -2.81
C ASP A 6 19.81 26.77 -3.70
N HIS A 7 19.50 25.67 -4.41
CA HIS A 7 18.32 25.54 -5.26
C HIS A 7 17.13 24.87 -4.56
N THR A 8 17.28 24.49 -3.29
CA THR A 8 16.26 23.77 -2.53
C THR A 8 15.93 24.44 -1.21
N VAL A 9 14.74 25.05 -1.10
CA VAL A 9 14.22 25.55 0.17
C VAL A 9 12.73 25.24 0.27
N LEU A 10 12.31 24.33 1.16
CA LEU A 10 10.93 24.27 1.67
C LEU A 10 10.86 23.64 3.08
N GLN A 11 9.92 24.14 3.90
CA GLN A 11 10.07 24.32 5.36
C GLN A 11 9.72 23.16 6.32
N LYS A 12 9.10 22.03 5.93
CA LYS A 12 8.64 21.04 6.95
C LYS A 12 8.72 19.58 6.51
N ILE A 13 9.47 18.80 7.30
CA ILE A 13 9.37 17.33 7.40
C ILE A 13 8.85 17.00 8.81
N LYS A 14 7.96 16.01 8.91
CA LYS A 14 7.51 15.46 10.21
C LYS A 14 8.70 14.79 10.92
N ILE A 15 9.01 15.26 12.13
CA ILE A 15 10.11 14.74 12.95
C ILE A 15 9.76 13.33 13.45
N GLY A 16 10.59 12.34 13.15
CA GLY A 16 10.47 10.98 13.67
C GLY A 16 11.32 10.82 14.93
N TRP A 17 10.71 10.51 16.07
CA TRP A 17 11.41 10.34 17.36
C TRP A 17 12.43 9.19 17.36
N LEU A 18 12.32 8.23 16.43
CA LEU A 18 13.27 7.11 16.22
C LEU A 18 14.33 7.36 15.14
N ALA A 19 14.29 8.51 14.45
CA ALA A 19 15.23 8.87 13.39
C ALA A 19 15.98 10.16 13.77
N PRO A 20 17.06 10.09 14.58
CA PRO A 20 17.76 11.26 15.13
C PRO A 20 18.30 12.25 14.10
N ASN A 21 18.55 11.78 12.87
CA ASN A 21 18.90 12.60 11.71
C ASN A 21 17.74 13.48 11.19
N THR A 22 16.51 13.31 11.70
CA THR A 22 15.32 14.10 11.33
C THR A 22 14.95 15.19 12.34
N TRP A 23 15.64 15.29 13.49
CA TRP A 23 15.24 16.13 14.63
C TRP A 23 15.39 17.64 14.42
N TRP A 24 16.30 18.07 13.55
CA TRP A 24 16.59 19.49 13.32
C TRP A 24 15.96 19.98 12.00
N PRO A 25 15.19 21.08 11.96
CA PRO A 25 14.77 21.72 10.72
C PRO A 25 15.98 21.97 9.79
N GLU A 26 15.83 21.75 8.48
CA GLU A 26 16.92 21.93 7.49
C GLU A 26 17.47 23.36 7.49
N GLU A 27 16.59 24.33 7.72
CA GLU A 27 16.87 25.75 7.95
C GLU A 27 17.78 26.03 9.17
N TRP A 28 17.90 25.08 10.10
CA TRP A 28 18.77 25.18 11.27
C TRP A 28 20.07 24.37 11.10
N MET A 29 20.24 23.67 9.98
CA MET A 29 21.47 22.94 9.67
C MET A 29 22.48 23.87 9.01
N VAL A 30 23.74 23.76 9.44
CA VAL A 30 24.86 24.48 8.81
C VAL A 30 25.04 23.97 7.37
N GLU A 31 25.30 24.90 6.45
CA GLU A 31 25.63 24.57 5.06
C GLU A 31 26.77 23.56 4.96
N GLY A 32 26.63 22.55 4.09
CA GLY A 32 27.63 21.51 3.89
C GLY A 32 27.05 20.11 3.61
N GLU A 33 27.94 19.10 3.62
CA GLU A 33 27.59 17.71 3.28
C GLU A 33 26.37 17.15 4.06
N PRO A 34 26.22 17.39 5.39
CA PRO A 34 25.07 16.87 6.13
C PRO A 34 23.73 17.49 5.72
N LYS A 35 23.71 18.79 5.44
CA LYS A 35 22.50 19.49 4.97
C LYS A 35 22.10 18.95 3.60
N LEU A 36 23.06 18.83 2.67
CA LEU A 36 22.83 18.26 1.35
C LEU A 36 22.27 16.83 1.41
N ARG A 37 22.83 15.95 2.24
CA ARG A 37 22.29 14.59 2.42
C ARG A 37 20.83 14.61 2.88
N ARG A 38 20.47 15.52 3.80
CA ARG A 38 19.10 15.68 4.25
C ARG A 38 18.17 16.23 3.17
N THR A 39 18.65 17.18 2.37
CA THR A 39 17.93 17.66 1.19
C THR A 39 17.63 16.49 0.26
N LEU A 40 18.61 15.61 -0.01
CA LEU A 40 18.45 14.46 -0.90
C LEU A 40 17.45 13.42 -0.32
N ASP A 41 17.47 13.18 0.98
CA ASP A 41 16.45 12.35 1.66
C ASP A 41 15.03 12.94 1.48
N ARG A 42 14.90 14.26 1.54
CA ARG A 42 13.64 14.96 1.26
C ARG A 42 13.20 14.77 -0.19
N ARG A 43 14.12 14.93 -1.15
CA ARG A 43 13.82 14.83 -2.59
C ARG A 43 13.24 13.46 -2.98
N VAL A 44 13.75 12.37 -2.41
CA VAL A 44 13.20 11.02 -2.63
C VAL A 44 11.75 10.92 -2.13
N LYS A 45 11.44 11.50 -0.97
CA LYS A 45 10.13 11.37 -0.32
C LYS A 45 9.06 12.31 -0.86
N LEU A 46 9.45 13.55 -1.16
CA LEU A 46 8.51 14.61 -1.56
C LEU A 46 8.43 14.80 -3.08
N GLY A 47 9.36 14.20 -3.83
CA GLY A 47 9.36 14.24 -5.27
C GLY A 47 10.01 15.50 -5.84
N GLU A 48 11.34 15.47 -6.02
CA GLU A 48 12.06 16.59 -6.64
C GLU A 48 13.28 16.07 -7.42
N PRO A 49 13.24 16.02 -8.76
CA PRO A 49 14.34 15.50 -9.58
C PRO A 49 15.53 16.47 -9.58
N PHE A 50 16.69 16.00 -10.06
CA PHE A 50 17.77 16.92 -10.38
C PHE A 50 17.41 17.73 -11.64
N THR A 51 17.65 19.03 -11.58
CA THR A 51 17.51 19.94 -12.73
C THR A 51 18.60 19.69 -13.77
N ASP A 52 18.44 20.25 -14.97
CA ASP A 52 19.44 20.16 -16.05
C ASP A 52 20.81 20.71 -15.61
N GLN A 53 20.81 21.82 -14.87
CA GLN A 53 22.04 22.40 -14.34
C GLN A 53 22.69 21.49 -13.29
N GLU A 54 21.90 20.95 -12.36
CA GLU A 54 22.44 20.04 -11.34
C GLU A 54 22.99 18.76 -11.97
N LEU A 55 22.37 18.22 -13.02
CA LEU A 55 22.90 17.08 -13.75
C LEU A 55 24.22 17.41 -14.45
N ALA A 56 24.33 18.57 -15.09
CA ALA A 56 25.58 19.03 -15.70
C ALA A 56 26.70 19.19 -14.65
N ASP A 57 26.36 19.75 -13.48
CA ASP A 57 27.30 19.90 -12.37
C ASP A 57 27.74 18.52 -11.82
N ILE A 58 26.80 17.58 -11.65
CA ILE A 58 27.10 16.20 -11.21
C ILE A 58 27.98 15.48 -12.24
N GLN A 59 27.70 15.63 -13.53
CA GLN A 59 28.50 15.05 -14.60
C GLN A 59 29.94 15.59 -14.56
N HIS A 60 30.10 16.91 -14.44
CA HIS A 60 31.40 17.55 -14.32
C HIS A 60 32.16 17.11 -13.05
N LEU A 61 31.47 17.06 -11.90
CA LEU A 61 32.04 16.61 -10.63
C LEU A 61 32.38 15.11 -10.62
N SER A 62 31.77 14.31 -11.47
CA SER A 62 32.11 12.88 -11.61
C SER A 62 33.54 12.70 -12.13
N GLU A 63 34.05 13.66 -12.90
CA GLU A 63 35.43 13.67 -13.39
C GLU A 63 36.38 14.37 -12.40
N LEU A 64 35.97 15.51 -11.86
CA LEU A 64 36.84 16.34 -11.02
C LEU A 64 36.94 15.89 -9.55
N ASN A 65 35.84 15.42 -8.97
CA ASN A 65 35.77 15.10 -7.54
C ASN A 65 34.77 13.96 -7.23
N PRO A 66 34.96 12.76 -7.81
CA PRO A 66 34.05 11.62 -7.59
C PRO A 66 33.96 11.21 -6.12
N LYS A 67 35.06 11.35 -5.36
CA LYS A 67 35.08 11.07 -3.92
C LYS A 67 34.13 11.96 -3.13
N TRP A 68 33.99 13.23 -3.49
CA TRP A 68 33.03 14.12 -2.83
C TRP A 68 31.59 13.69 -3.14
N LEU A 69 31.27 13.36 -4.40
CA LEU A 69 29.95 12.87 -4.80
C LEU A 69 29.55 11.59 -4.06
N GLU A 70 30.50 10.67 -3.88
CA GLU A 70 30.31 9.47 -3.07
C GLU A 70 30.04 9.82 -1.60
N ARG A 71 30.84 10.71 -1.00
CA ARG A 71 30.61 11.15 0.39
C ARG A 71 29.24 11.78 0.57
N VAL A 72 28.78 12.66 -0.33
CA VAL A 72 27.44 13.27 -0.20
C VAL A 72 26.30 12.31 -0.59
N GLY A 73 26.64 11.09 -1.02
CA GLY A 73 25.67 10.05 -1.32
C GLY A 73 24.95 10.23 -2.65
N ILE A 74 25.51 10.99 -3.58
CA ILE A 74 25.00 11.10 -4.96
C ILE A 74 25.63 10.02 -5.84
N GLY A 75 26.92 9.72 -5.63
CA GLY A 75 27.72 8.88 -6.52
C GLY A 75 27.97 9.56 -7.86
N THR A 76 28.65 8.87 -8.78
CA THR A 76 28.96 9.43 -10.11
C THR A 76 27.80 9.28 -11.09
N TYR A 77 27.81 10.11 -12.13
CA TYR A 77 26.87 10.05 -13.25
C TYR A 77 26.94 8.69 -13.96
N GLN A 78 28.14 8.21 -14.30
CA GLN A 78 28.36 6.96 -15.04
C GLN A 78 27.87 5.73 -14.25
N GLU A 79 28.10 5.70 -12.94
CA GLU A 79 27.56 4.64 -12.09
C GLU A 79 26.03 4.65 -12.05
N ALA A 80 25.40 5.83 -12.10
CA ALA A 80 23.94 5.94 -12.06
C ALA A 80 23.35 5.50 -13.39
N GLU A 81 23.93 5.95 -14.51
CA GLU A 81 23.56 5.55 -15.87
C GLU A 81 23.70 4.03 -16.06
N LYS A 82 24.77 3.41 -15.55
CA LYS A 82 24.96 1.95 -15.57
C LYS A 82 23.89 1.21 -14.77
N TYR A 83 23.36 1.83 -13.71
CA TYR A 83 22.34 1.21 -12.86
C TYR A 83 20.94 1.30 -13.48
N VAL A 84 20.66 2.30 -14.31
CA VAL A 84 19.34 2.51 -14.94
C VAL A 84 18.89 1.25 -15.68
N GLY A 85 17.71 0.73 -15.33
CA GLY A 85 17.14 -0.50 -15.91
C GLY A 85 17.94 -1.78 -15.63
N GLY A 86 18.86 -1.76 -14.67
CA GLY A 86 19.58 -2.94 -14.19
C GLY A 86 18.76 -3.77 -13.19
N ARG A 87 19.44 -4.55 -12.36
CA ARG A 87 18.81 -5.22 -11.21
C ARG A 87 18.67 -4.28 -10.01
N PHE A 88 17.57 -4.39 -9.30
CA PHE A 88 17.17 -3.51 -8.21
C PHE A 88 17.31 -4.15 -6.81
N ASP A 89 17.98 -5.31 -6.69
CA ASP A 89 18.13 -6.06 -5.41
C ASP A 89 18.73 -5.26 -4.25
N ASN A 90 19.39 -4.14 -4.56
CA ASN A 90 20.00 -3.23 -3.59
C ASN A 90 19.45 -1.80 -3.67
N TRP A 91 18.36 -1.57 -4.40
CA TRP A 91 17.78 -0.24 -4.61
C TRP A 91 17.57 0.51 -3.30
N MET A 92 16.96 -0.13 -2.30
CA MET A 92 16.71 0.46 -0.98
C MET A 92 17.97 0.57 -0.09
N LYS A 93 19.10 0.00 -0.53
CA LYS A 93 20.41 0.15 0.12
C LYS A 93 21.22 1.31 -0.47
N LEU A 94 20.82 1.83 -1.63
CA LEU A 94 21.44 3.01 -2.23
C LEU A 94 21.14 4.25 -1.37
N SER A 95 22.11 5.15 -1.31
CA SER A 95 21.89 6.47 -0.72
C SER A 95 20.79 7.23 -1.48
N SER A 96 20.06 8.09 -0.77
CA SER A 96 18.95 8.86 -1.36
C SER A 96 19.41 9.68 -2.57
N GLY A 97 20.57 10.33 -2.50
CA GLY A 97 21.11 11.07 -3.65
C GLY A 97 21.34 10.21 -4.89
N LYS A 98 21.82 8.97 -4.70
CA LYS A 98 22.02 8.03 -5.79
C LYS A 98 20.69 7.62 -6.41
N ARG A 99 19.67 7.36 -5.59
CA ARG A 99 18.31 7.06 -6.07
C ARG A 99 17.70 8.23 -6.83
N VAL A 100 17.83 9.47 -6.33
CA VAL A 100 17.39 10.69 -7.04
C VAL A 100 18.08 10.80 -8.39
N LEU A 101 19.40 10.60 -8.44
CA LEU A 101 20.17 10.67 -9.69
C LEU A 101 19.73 9.60 -10.68
N THR A 102 19.73 8.32 -10.29
CA THR A 102 19.30 7.21 -11.13
C THR A 102 17.87 7.40 -11.64
N ALA A 103 16.93 7.80 -10.76
CA ALA A 103 15.54 8.03 -11.14
C ALA A 103 15.38 9.20 -12.12
N THR A 104 16.15 10.29 -11.91
CA THR A 104 16.17 11.43 -12.84
C THR A 104 16.66 11.00 -14.22
N LEU A 105 17.74 10.20 -14.28
CA LEU A 105 18.29 9.69 -15.55
C LEU A 105 17.36 8.68 -16.22
N ALA A 106 16.79 7.74 -15.46
CA ALA A 106 15.87 6.72 -15.97
C ALA A 106 14.64 7.35 -16.61
N PHE A 107 14.02 8.31 -15.92
CA PHE A 107 12.86 9.00 -16.44
C PHE A 107 13.21 9.85 -17.67
N LYS A 108 14.30 10.61 -17.63
CA LYS A 108 14.76 11.41 -18.79
C LYS A 108 15.11 10.58 -20.01
N LYS A 109 15.63 9.37 -19.85
CA LYS A 109 15.91 8.47 -20.98
C LYS A 109 14.63 8.05 -21.72
N GLN A 110 13.52 7.97 -21.00
CA GLN A 110 12.22 7.54 -21.52
C GLN A 110 11.32 8.74 -21.92
N HIS A 111 11.46 9.89 -21.27
CA HIS A 111 10.60 11.06 -21.45
C HIS A 111 10.55 11.65 -22.88
N PRO A 112 11.61 11.63 -23.71
CA PRO A 112 11.49 12.05 -25.12
C PRO A 112 10.41 11.27 -25.87
N HIS A 113 10.11 10.05 -25.42
CA HIS A 113 9.05 9.21 -25.99
C HIS A 113 7.68 9.48 -25.37
N MET A 114 7.56 10.13 -24.21
CA MET A 114 6.26 10.42 -23.57
C MET A 114 5.40 11.46 -24.31
N VAL A 115 5.97 12.17 -25.30
CA VAL A 115 5.16 12.98 -26.24
C VAL A 115 4.29 12.07 -27.13
N GLU A 116 4.61 10.78 -27.22
CA GLU A 116 3.79 9.71 -27.78
C GLU A 116 3.40 8.75 -26.64
N ALA A 117 2.10 8.51 -26.41
CA ALA A 117 1.67 7.64 -25.31
C ALA A 117 2.37 6.27 -25.38
N MET A 118 3.25 5.98 -24.41
CA MET A 118 3.93 4.68 -24.34
C MET A 118 2.89 3.58 -24.11
N THR A 119 2.87 2.57 -24.98
CA THR A 119 1.92 1.45 -24.90
C THR A 119 2.18 0.54 -23.69
N ALA A 120 3.40 0.53 -23.16
CA ALA A 120 3.80 -0.22 -21.97
C ALA A 120 4.95 0.51 -21.24
N PRO A 121 4.64 1.47 -20.35
CA PRO A 121 5.66 2.17 -19.57
C PRO A 121 6.43 1.20 -18.66
N PRO A 122 7.74 1.42 -18.40
CA PRO A 122 8.50 0.58 -17.50
C PRO A 122 7.92 0.56 -16.07
N SER A 123 7.96 -0.59 -15.40
CA SER A 123 7.52 -0.73 -14.00
C SER A 123 8.67 -0.73 -13.00
N HIS A 124 9.88 -0.39 -13.45
CA HIS A 124 11.09 -0.46 -12.64
C HIS A 124 11.13 0.67 -11.58
N PRO A 125 11.70 0.41 -10.38
CA PRO A 125 11.75 1.38 -9.28
C PRO A 125 12.41 2.73 -9.60
N ASP A 126 13.39 2.76 -10.52
CA ASP A 126 14.04 3.99 -10.96
C ASP A 126 13.10 4.86 -11.80
N TYR A 127 12.39 4.24 -12.74
CA TYR A 127 11.41 4.92 -13.59
C TYR A 127 10.19 5.39 -12.79
N THR A 128 9.60 4.53 -11.95
CA THR A 128 8.41 4.88 -11.16
C THR A 128 8.71 6.02 -10.19
N LEU A 129 9.88 5.99 -9.51
CA LEU A 129 10.35 7.09 -8.67
C LEU A 129 10.57 8.36 -9.50
N GLY A 130 11.19 8.26 -10.68
CA GLY A 130 11.44 9.41 -11.55
C GLY A 130 10.15 10.07 -12.06
N ARG A 131 9.14 9.27 -12.42
CA ARG A 131 7.79 9.74 -12.78
C ARG A 131 7.13 10.45 -11.61
N PHE A 132 7.19 9.88 -10.41
CA PHE A 132 6.67 10.52 -9.19
C PHE A 132 7.34 11.86 -8.93
N MET A 133 8.67 11.90 -8.94
CA MET A 133 9.44 13.11 -8.70
C MET A 133 9.09 14.20 -9.73
N THR A 134 8.99 13.82 -11.00
CA THR A 134 8.65 14.77 -12.08
C THR A 134 7.22 15.28 -11.95
N THR A 135 6.26 14.43 -11.58
CA THR A 135 4.86 14.81 -11.33
C THR A 135 4.73 15.86 -10.21
N LYS A 136 5.63 15.85 -9.23
CA LYS A 136 5.67 16.81 -8.12
C LYS A 136 6.42 18.10 -8.44
N SER A 137 7.16 18.14 -9.54
CA SER A 137 7.93 19.33 -9.93
C SER A 137 7.01 20.49 -10.30
N PRO A 138 7.23 21.70 -9.75
CA PRO A 138 6.43 22.88 -10.07
C PRO A 138 6.63 23.36 -11.51
N ASN A 139 7.74 22.97 -12.15
CA ASN A 139 8.12 23.42 -13.49
C ASN A 139 7.51 22.58 -14.62
N ILE A 140 6.73 21.56 -14.29
CA ILE A 140 6.06 20.70 -15.27
C ILE A 140 4.63 21.22 -15.48
N PRO A 141 4.17 21.39 -16.74
CA PRO A 141 2.79 21.73 -17.05
C PRO A 141 1.78 20.74 -16.46
N ASP A 142 0.60 21.23 -16.05
CA ASP A 142 -0.38 20.40 -15.33
C ASP A 142 -0.99 19.29 -16.22
N ASP A 143 -1.15 19.52 -17.52
CA ASP A 143 -1.60 18.51 -18.49
C ASP A 143 -0.63 17.32 -18.56
N VAL A 144 0.68 17.59 -18.56
CA VAL A 144 1.73 16.57 -18.51
C VAL A 144 1.73 15.84 -17.17
N LYS A 145 1.49 16.55 -16.05
CA LYS A 145 1.32 15.90 -14.73
C LYS A 145 0.12 14.97 -14.71
N GLU A 146 -1.00 15.37 -15.30
CA GLU A 146 -2.19 14.52 -15.36
C GLU A 146 -1.95 13.28 -16.22
N GLU A 147 -1.14 13.36 -17.29
CA GLU A 147 -0.73 12.18 -18.05
C GLU A 147 0.10 11.20 -17.23
N MET A 148 1.13 11.68 -16.53
CA MET A 148 1.95 10.85 -15.65
C MET A 148 1.12 10.23 -14.50
N LYS A 149 0.11 10.94 -13.98
CA LYS A 149 -0.83 10.40 -12.99
C LYS A 149 -1.70 9.31 -13.60
N ARG A 150 -2.25 9.50 -14.80
CA ARG A 150 -3.03 8.47 -15.50
C ARG A 150 -2.21 7.21 -15.71
N GLU A 151 -0.96 7.36 -16.14
CA GLU A 151 -0.02 6.25 -16.30
C GLU A 151 0.22 5.52 -14.97
N ALA A 152 0.49 6.25 -13.89
CA ALA A 152 0.67 5.67 -12.56
C ALA A 152 -0.58 4.92 -12.08
N TYR A 153 -1.78 5.49 -12.31
CA TYR A 153 -3.04 4.86 -11.90
C TYR A 153 -3.34 3.61 -12.73
N GLU A 154 -3.08 3.63 -14.03
CA GLU A 154 -3.24 2.45 -14.86
C GLU A 154 -2.25 1.35 -14.46
N GLN A 155 -1.02 1.69 -14.10
CA GLN A 155 -0.05 0.72 -13.57
C GLN A 155 -0.53 0.11 -12.25
N ILE A 156 -0.99 0.93 -11.29
CA ILE A 156 -1.59 0.44 -10.02
C ILE A 156 -2.76 -0.52 -10.31
N ARG A 157 -3.64 -0.12 -11.23
CA ARG A 157 -4.82 -0.90 -11.62
C ARG A 157 -4.43 -2.24 -12.25
N GLN A 158 -3.52 -2.23 -13.23
CA GLN A 158 -3.07 -3.44 -13.90
C GLN A 158 -2.39 -4.40 -12.94
N THR A 159 -1.50 -3.93 -12.06
CA THR A 159 -0.84 -4.78 -11.06
C THR A 159 -1.85 -5.44 -10.12
N ALA A 160 -2.90 -4.72 -9.73
CA ALA A 160 -3.97 -5.29 -8.90
C ALA A 160 -4.83 -6.31 -9.68
N VAL A 161 -5.11 -6.06 -10.96
CA VAL A 161 -5.78 -7.02 -11.84
C VAL A 161 -4.94 -8.29 -11.99
N ASP A 162 -3.64 -8.17 -12.23
CA ASP A 162 -2.74 -9.33 -12.32
C ASP A 162 -2.68 -10.12 -11.01
N THR A 163 -2.68 -9.43 -9.86
CA THR A 163 -2.78 -10.06 -8.55
C THR A 163 -4.08 -10.85 -8.40
N LEU A 164 -5.22 -10.32 -8.82
CA LEU A 164 -6.54 -10.96 -8.66
C LEU A 164 -6.81 -12.02 -9.73
N HIS A 165 -6.21 -11.85 -10.91
CA HIS A 165 -6.41 -12.69 -12.08
C HIS A 165 -5.07 -13.11 -12.74
N PRO A 166 -4.25 -13.94 -12.05
CA PRO A 166 -2.96 -14.34 -12.59
C PRO A 166 -3.06 -15.07 -13.94
N ALA A 167 -4.17 -15.75 -14.23
CA ALA A 167 -4.39 -16.43 -15.51
C ALA A 167 -4.41 -15.46 -16.71
N GLY A 168 -4.78 -14.19 -16.50
CA GLY A 168 -4.80 -13.15 -17.54
C GLY A 168 -3.46 -12.47 -17.80
N ILE A 169 -2.38 -12.82 -17.07
CA ILE A 169 -1.05 -12.24 -17.29
C ILE A 169 -0.55 -12.62 -18.70
N PRO A 170 -0.21 -11.63 -19.55
CA PRO A 170 0.37 -11.86 -20.88
C PRO A 170 1.63 -12.72 -20.84
N ALA A 171 1.85 -13.53 -21.88
CA ALA A 171 2.95 -14.49 -21.93
C ALA A 171 4.34 -13.83 -21.78
N GLU A 172 4.52 -12.63 -22.31
CA GLU A 172 5.75 -11.83 -22.21
C GLU A 172 6.06 -11.33 -20.79
N ARG A 173 5.06 -11.30 -19.90
CA ARG A 173 5.22 -10.94 -18.47
C ARG A 173 5.25 -12.17 -17.55
N ARG A 174 5.12 -13.38 -18.10
CA ARG A 174 5.25 -14.63 -17.33
C ARG A 174 6.71 -14.93 -17.07
N HIS A 175 7.00 -15.41 -15.87
CA HIS A 175 8.31 -15.95 -15.56
C HIS A 175 8.46 -17.35 -16.20
N PRO A 176 9.65 -17.75 -16.69
CA PRO A 176 9.89 -19.09 -17.23
C PRO A 176 9.54 -20.24 -16.26
N ASP A 177 9.55 -19.95 -14.96
CA ASP A 177 9.24 -20.91 -13.88
C ASP A 177 7.78 -20.86 -13.42
N ALA A 178 6.90 -20.12 -14.11
CA ALA A 178 5.49 -19.98 -13.74
C ALA A 178 4.78 -21.34 -13.57
N ASP A 179 5.12 -22.29 -14.44
CA ASP A 179 4.50 -23.62 -14.50
C ASP A 179 5.27 -24.71 -13.75
N LYS A 180 6.40 -24.39 -13.11
CA LYS A 180 7.15 -25.37 -12.31
C LYS A 180 6.37 -25.73 -11.05
N ASP A 181 6.54 -26.97 -10.59
CA ASP A 181 5.88 -27.48 -9.37
C ASP A 181 6.17 -26.61 -8.14
N SER A 182 7.37 -26.04 -8.05
CA SER A 182 7.77 -25.10 -6.99
C SER A 182 6.90 -23.84 -6.93
N THR A 183 6.42 -23.36 -8.08
CA THR A 183 5.54 -22.19 -8.19
C THR A 183 4.08 -22.62 -7.96
N ARG A 184 3.66 -23.74 -8.57
CA ARG A 184 2.30 -24.28 -8.42
C ARG A 184 1.97 -24.69 -6.99
N ALA A 185 2.96 -25.07 -6.18
CA ALA A 185 2.79 -25.34 -4.76
C ALA A 185 2.20 -24.15 -3.98
N TRP A 186 2.33 -22.92 -4.48
CA TRP A 186 1.77 -21.72 -3.87
C TRP A 186 0.32 -21.42 -4.28
N ALA A 187 -0.24 -22.14 -5.26
CA ALA A 187 -1.57 -21.87 -5.81
C ALA A 187 -2.70 -21.88 -4.76
N PRO A 188 -2.72 -22.77 -3.74
CA PRO A 188 -3.74 -22.71 -2.70
C PRO A 188 -3.67 -21.42 -1.88
N LYS A 189 -2.46 -21.02 -1.46
CA LYS A 189 -2.25 -19.79 -0.68
C LYS A 189 -2.60 -18.54 -1.48
N ASP A 190 -2.18 -18.52 -2.76
CA ASP A 190 -2.52 -17.46 -3.69
C ASP A 190 -4.04 -17.33 -3.89
N LYS A 191 -4.73 -18.46 -4.09
CA LYS A 191 -6.18 -18.50 -4.23
C LYS A 191 -6.88 -17.90 -3.01
N ASP A 192 -6.54 -18.34 -1.81
CA ASP A 192 -7.14 -17.81 -0.59
C ASP A 192 -6.89 -16.29 -0.47
N ALA A 193 -5.70 -15.83 -0.85
CA ALA A 193 -5.32 -14.41 -0.78
C ALA A 193 -6.11 -13.55 -1.77
N ARG A 194 -6.32 -14.05 -3.00
CA ARG A 194 -7.15 -13.41 -4.02
C ARG A 194 -8.61 -13.37 -3.62
N GLU A 195 -9.14 -14.44 -3.03
CA GLU A 195 -10.52 -14.47 -2.53
C GLU A 195 -10.74 -13.43 -1.42
N MET A 196 -9.81 -13.34 -0.46
CA MET A 196 -9.88 -12.32 0.60
C MET A 196 -9.79 -10.91 0.02
N LEU A 197 -8.81 -10.63 -0.85
CA LEU A 197 -8.65 -9.30 -1.46
C LEU A 197 -9.87 -8.92 -2.32
N THR A 198 -10.44 -9.87 -3.07
CA THR A 198 -11.68 -9.67 -3.84
C THR A 198 -12.82 -9.21 -2.94
N LYS A 199 -13.04 -9.90 -1.82
CA LYS A 199 -14.10 -9.56 -0.86
C LYS A 199 -13.86 -8.20 -0.19
N VAL A 200 -12.61 -7.86 0.14
CA VAL A 200 -12.25 -6.52 0.59
C VAL A 200 -12.62 -5.47 -0.47
N LEU A 201 -12.26 -5.70 -1.74
CA LEU A 201 -12.57 -4.76 -2.82
C LEU A 201 -14.07 -4.63 -3.08
N LEU A 202 -14.86 -5.71 -2.93
CA LEU A 202 -16.32 -5.65 -2.99
C LEU A 202 -16.89 -4.74 -1.90
N ILE A 203 -16.36 -4.83 -0.66
CA ILE A 203 -16.71 -3.91 0.43
C ILE A 203 -16.34 -2.47 0.07
N LEU A 204 -15.10 -2.22 -0.37
CA LEU A 204 -14.63 -0.87 -0.70
C LEU A 204 -15.42 -0.25 -1.85
N ARG A 205 -15.68 -0.98 -2.93
CA ARG A 205 -16.45 -0.50 -4.08
C ARG A 205 -17.86 -0.03 -3.70
N ASN A 206 -18.44 -0.64 -2.66
CA ASN A 206 -19.81 -0.37 -2.23
C ASN A 206 -19.92 0.63 -1.08
N GLY A 207 -18.82 1.03 -0.42
CA GLY A 207 -18.89 1.88 0.77
C GLY A 207 -17.68 2.76 1.09
N LEU A 208 -16.66 2.82 0.23
CA LEU A 208 -15.45 3.61 0.49
C LEU A 208 -15.75 5.11 0.52
N LYS A 209 -15.53 5.72 1.67
CA LYS A 209 -15.56 7.17 1.86
C LYS A 209 -14.15 7.69 2.17
N LEU A 210 -13.83 8.87 1.65
CA LEU A 210 -12.59 9.59 1.94
C LEU A 210 -12.88 10.79 2.85
N TYR A 211 -11.96 11.07 3.77
CA TYR A 211 -12.06 12.28 4.57
C TYR A 211 -11.75 13.53 3.72
N ASP A 212 -12.71 14.43 3.62
CA ASP A 212 -12.58 15.76 3.04
C ASP A 212 -12.32 16.77 4.17
N ALA A 213 -11.14 17.40 4.15
CA ALA A 213 -10.74 18.35 5.18
C ALA A 213 -11.51 19.69 5.11
N GLY A 214 -12.00 20.08 3.93
CA GLY A 214 -12.82 21.27 3.74
C GLY A 214 -14.21 21.09 4.33
N GLN A 215 -14.82 19.92 4.09
CA GLN A 215 -16.15 19.56 4.61
C GLN A 215 -16.09 19.01 6.04
N LYS A 216 -14.90 18.60 6.50
CA LYS A 216 -14.66 17.92 7.79
C LYS A 216 -15.51 16.66 7.95
N ALA A 217 -15.74 15.96 6.85
CA ALA A 217 -16.63 14.80 6.78
C ALA A 217 -16.06 13.74 5.85
N HIS A 218 -16.55 12.51 6.00
CA HIS A 218 -16.29 11.44 5.06
C HIS A 218 -17.29 11.53 3.91
N VAL A 219 -16.77 11.70 2.69
CA VAL A 219 -17.55 11.81 1.46
C VAL A 219 -17.32 10.58 0.59
N ASP A 220 -18.34 10.18 -0.15
CA ASP A 220 -18.19 9.07 -1.10
C ASP A 220 -17.11 9.36 -2.14
N ASP A 221 -16.23 8.38 -2.35
CA ASP A 221 -15.17 8.45 -3.34
C ASP A 221 -15.68 8.08 -4.74
N HIS A 222 -16.34 9.02 -5.41
CA HIS A 222 -16.76 8.83 -6.80
C HIS A 222 -15.65 9.26 -7.77
N GLY A 223 -15.38 8.45 -8.80
CA GLY A 223 -14.48 8.81 -9.91
C GLY A 223 -13.00 8.48 -9.70
N GLN A 224 -12.58 7.91 -8.57
CA GLN A 224 -11.23 7.37 -8.38
C GLN A 224 -11.24 5.85 -8.23
N ASP A 225 -10.16 5.22 -8.69
CA ASP A 225 -9.95 3.78 -8.56
C ASP A 225 -10.00 3.33 -7.11
N VAL A 226 -10.89 2.38 -6.80
CA VAL A 226 -11.07 1.81 -5.46
C VAL A 226 -9.75 1.28 -4.90
N ILE A 227 -8.91 0.65 -5.73
CA ILE A 227 -7.64 0.07 -5.29
C ILE A 227 -6.64 1.10 -4.75
N ARG A 228 -6.76 2.38 -5.12
CA ARG A 228 -5.86 3.44 -4.62
C ARG A 228 -5.99 3.64 -3.12
N ALA A 229 -7.11 3.26 -2.53
CA ALA A 229 -7.28 3.25 -1.08
C ALA A 229 -6.27 2.34 -0.36
N LEU A 230 -5.80 1.29 -1.03
CA LEU A 230 -4.83 0.30 -0.51
C LEU A 230 -3.43 0.46 -1.12
N ALA A 231 -3.32 0.95 -2.36
CA ALA A 231 -2.07 0.96 -3.11
C ALA A 231 -0.99 1.92 -2.57
N HIS A 232 -1.30 3.02 -1.90
CA HIS A 232 -0.27 4.01 -1.50
C HIS A 232 0.31 3.75 -0.10
N GLY A 233 0.38 2.50 0.34
CA GLY A 233 0.53 2.16 1.77
C GLY A 233 -0.63 2.71 2.60
N GLY A 234 -1.80 2.83 1.97
CA GLY A 234 -3.04 3.26 2.58
C GLY A 234 -3.66 2.11 3.36
N ARG A 235 -4.41 2.47 4.39
CA ARG A 235 -5.23 1.55 5.17
C ARG A 235 -6.64 2.09 5.18
N VAL A 236 -7.61 1.19 5.12
CA VAL A 236 -9.03 1.49 5.23
C VAL A 236 -9.53 0.93 6.54
N VAL A 237 -10.28 1.74 7.27
CA VAL A 237 -11.02 1.28 8.44
C VAL A 237 -12.42 0.88 7.98
N ILE A 238 -12.83 -0.35 8.29
CA ILE A 238 -14.20 -0.83 8.14
C ILE A 238 -14.83 -0.79 9.53
N ASP A 239 -15.79 0.12 9.72
CA ASP A 239 -16.59 0.25 10.94
C ASP A 239 -17.66 -0.86 10.99
N ILE A 240 -17.66 -1.60 12.10
CA ILE A 240 -18.57 -2.72 12.34
C ILE A 240 -19.58 -2.28 13.40
N PRO A 241 -20.90 -2.31 13.12
CA PRO A 241 -21.90 -1.94 14.12
C PRO A 241 -21.80 -2.82 15.38
N ALA A 242 -22.30 -2.30 16.50
CA ALA A 242 -22.49 -3.10 17.71
C ALA A 242 -23.40 -4.30 17.42
N LEU A 243 -23.19 -5.39 18.15
CA LEU A 243 -23.93 -6.63 17.94
C LEU A 243 -25.39 -6.48 18.34
N THR A 244 -26.29 -6.99 17.51
CA THR A 244 -27.67 -7.31 17.88
C THR A 244 -27.81 -8.80 18.21
N ASP A 245 -28.91 -9.19 18.83
CA ASP A 245 -29.15 -10.58 19.24
C ASP A 245 -28.99 -11.55 18.05
N GLY A 246 -28.19 -12.61 18.26
CA GLY A 246 -27.94 -13.66 17.27
C GLY A 246 -26.83 -13.38 16.25
N GLN A 247 -26.20 -12.21 16.27
CA GLN A 247 -25.04 -11.90 15.41
C GLN A 247 -23.73 -12.37 16.03
N SER A 248 -22.78 -12.80 15.18
CA SER A 248 -21.45 -13.18 15.65
C SER A 248 -20.49 -12.00 15.57
N PRO A 249 -19.62 -11.75 16.58
CA PRO A 249 -18.54 -10.77 16.47
C PRO A 249 -17.61 -11.04 15.29
N TYR A 250 -17.54 -12.29 14.80
CA TYR A 250 -16.63 -12.71 13.73
C TYR A 250 -17.26 -12.68 12.34
N ASP A 251 -18.51 -12.21 12.18
CA ASP A 251 -19.23 -12.26 10.90
C ASP A 251 -18.44 -11.65 9.72
N LEU A 252 -17.74 -10.53 9.96
CA LEU A 252 -16.91 -9.90 8.94
C LEU A 252 -15.65 -10.72 8.64
N THR A 253 -14.95 -11.22 9.67
CA THR A 253 -13.70 -11.97 9.47
C THR A 253 -13.95 -13.36 8.90
N ASP A 254 -15.09 -13.98 9.21
CA ASP A 254 -15.56 -15.23 8.61
C ASP A 254 -15.95 -15.01 7.15
N PHE A 255 -16.67 -13.93 6.82
CA PHE A 255 -16.97 -13.55 5.44
C PHE A 255 -15.69 -13.45 4.60
N LEU A 256 -14.66 -12.79 5.12
CA LEU A 256 -13.35 -12.65 4.45
C LEU A 256 -12.55 -13.94 4.36
N GLY A 257 -12.93 -15.00 5.10
CA GLY A 257 -12.11 -16.21 5.27
C GLY A 257 -10.88 -16.00 6.16
N ALA A 258 -10.83 -14.90 6.90
CA ALA A 258 -9.75 -14.60 7.84
C ALA A 258 -9.84 -15.48 9.10
N THR A 259 -11.08 -15.79 9.51
CA THR A 259 -11.41 -16.73 10.58
C THR A 259 -12.36 -17.80 10.07
N GLN A 260 -12.44 -18.90 10.81
CA GLN A 260 -13.40 -19.98 10.55
C GLN A 260 -13.83 -20.64 11.88
N PRO A 261 -15.07 -21.14 11.96
CA PRO A 261 -15.52 -21.97 13.08
C PRO A 261 -14.59 -23.16 13.30
N VAL A 262 -14.22 -23.42 14.55
CA VAL A 262 -13.64 -24.70 14.95
C VAL A 262 -14.78 -25.72 14.96
N PRO A 263 -14.67 -26.85 14.24
CA PRO A 263 -15.71 -27.87 14.24
C PRO A 263 -15.81 -28.57 15.60
N HIS A 264 -16.65 -28.04 16.49
CA HIS A 264 -17.08 -28.70 17.73
C HIS A 264 -18.59 -28.49 17.92
N PRO A 265 -19.29 -29.39 18.64
CA PRO A 265 -20.66 -29.12 19.05
C PRO A 265 -20.70 -27.79 19.82
N PRO A 266 -21.71 -26.93 19.60
CA PRO A 266 -21.93 -25.79 20.49
C PRO A 266 -21.97 -26.32 21.93
N ASP A 267 -21.34 -25.60 22.86
CA ASP A 267 -21.47 -25.96 24.26
C ASP A 267 -22.94 -25.85 24.69
N SER A 268 -23.27 -26.48 25.82
CA SER A 268 -24.63 -26.49 26.38
C SER A 268 -25.15 -25.09 26.77
N GLU A 269 -24.34 -24.05 26.64
CA GLU A 269 -24.66 -22.67 26.95
C GLU A 269 -24.97 -21.82 25.70
N GLY A 270 -24.83 -22.39 24.49
CA GLY A 270 -25.12 -21.69 23.24
C GLY A 270 -24.09 -20.61 22.91
N GLN A 271 -22.85 -20.73 23.39
CA GLN A 271 -21.79 -19.80 23.02
C GLN A 271 -21.34 -20.02 21.57
N ASP A 272 -20.89 -18.94 20.91
CA ASP A 272 -20.34 -19.01 19.57
C ASP A 272 -19.19 -20.03 19.49
N PRO A 273 -19.14 -20.88 18.44
CA PRO A 273 -18.07 -21.85 18.32
C PRO A 273 -16.72 -21.12 18.26
N ALA A 274 -15.75 -21.61 19.03
CA ALA A 274 -14.39 -21.08 19.03
C ALA A 274 -13.90 -20.86 17.59
N ARG A 275 -13.19 -19.76 17.34
CA ARG A 275 -12.67 -19.42 16.02
C ARG A 275 -11.19 -19.72 15.92
N ARG A 276 -10.78 -20.24 14.77
CA ARG A 276 -9.37 -20.36 14.37
C ARG A 276 -9.12 -19.51 13.13
N LEU A 277 -7.85 -19.21 12.86
CA LEU A 277 -7.48 -18.52 11.62
C LEU A 277 -7.81 -19.37 10.38
N GLY A 278 -8.05 -18.67 9.27
CA GLY A 278 -8.12 -19.30 7.94
C GLY A 278 -6.81 -20.01 7.58
N PRO A 279 -6.83 -21.01 6.68
CA PRO A 279 -5.67 -21.88 6.38
C PRO A 279 -4.38 -21.13 6.00
N SER A 280 -4.53 -20.03 5.26
CA SER A 280 -3.43 -19.23 4.72
C SER A 280 -3.18 -17.93 5.50
N VAL A 281 -3.81 -17.78 6.67
CA VAL A 281 -3.76 -16.59 7.52
C VAL A 281 -2.85 -16.84 8.71
N SER A 282 -2.00 -15.85 9.01
CA SER A 282 -1.01 -15.92 10.09
C SER A 282 -1.32 -14.93 11.20
N HIS A 283 -1.01 -15.30 12.44
CA HIS A 283 -0.95 -14.34 13.54
C HIS A 283 0.28 -13.44 13.38
N ARG A 284 0.12 -12.16 13.70
CA ARG A 284 1.24 -11.21 13.74
C ARG A 284 1.68 -10.93 15.16
N GLY A 285 3.00 -10.97 15.39
CA GLY A 285 3.60 -10.59 16.67
C GLY A 285 3.61 -9.07 16.93
N PHE A 286 3.39 -8.25 15.91
CA PHE A 286 3.32 -6.78 16.00
C PHE A 286 2.60 -6.16 14.78
N ALA A 287 2.03 -4.98 14.98
CA ALA A 287 1.55 -4.07 13.93
C ALA A 287 2.17 -2.68 14.16
N THR A 288 2.55 -1.99 13.10
CA THR A 288 3.10 -0.62 13.16
C THR A 288 2.00 0.43 13.36
N HIS A 289 0.73 0.03 13.26
CA HIS A 289 -0.45 0.89 13.42
C HIS A 289 -1.50 0.17 14.27
N ARG A 290 -2.21 0.92 15.13
CA ARG A 290 -3.34 0.40 15.93
C ARG A 290 -4.57 1.28 15.76
N THR A 291 -5.76 0.73 15.96
CA THR A 291 -7.02 1.50 16.01
C THR A 291 -7.47 1.62 17.46
N LYS A 292 -7.63 2.84 17.95
CA LYS A 292 -8.31 3.13 19.21
C LYS A 292 -9.78 3.43 18.94
N ILE A 293 -10.69 2.68 19.55
CA ILE A 293 -12.13 2.93 19.53
C ILE A 293 -12.49 3.68 20.81
N THR A 294 -13.20 4.80 20.69
CA THR A 294 -13.81 5.48 21.84
C THR A 294 -15.26 5.00 22.02
N GLU A 295 -15.74 4.90 23.26
CA GLU A 295 -17.13 4.49 23.53
C GLU A 295 -18.14 5.47 22.90
N ASP A 296 -19.30 4.93 22.51
CA ASP A 296 -20.44 5.74 22.09
C ASP A 296 -20.86 6.66 23.24
N LYS A 297 -21.09 7.95 22.95
CA LYS A 297 -21.62 8.91 23.92
C LYS A 297 -22.84 9.61 23.35
N ASP A 298 -23.95 9.57 24.08
CA ASP A 298 -25.15 10.37 23.84
C ASP A 298 -25.65 10.32 22.39
N GLY A 299 -25.77 9.11 21.82
CA GLY A 299 -26.24 8.90 20.44
C GLY A 299 -25.24 9.31 19.35
N LYS A 300 -23.98 9.60 19.70
CA LYS A 300 -22.90 9.84 18.75
C LYS A 300 -21.99 8.60 18.67
N PRO A 301 -21.75 8.06 17.46
CA PRO A 301 -20.82 6.95 17.28
C PRO A 301 -19.45 7.27 17.86
N GLY A 302 -18.87 6.27 18.52
CA GLY A 302 -17.48 6.24 18.93
C GLY A 302 -16.55 6.60 17.78
N LYS A 303 -15.53 7.41 18.06
CA LYS A 303 -14.52 7.76 17.07
C LYS A 303 -13.44 6.69 17.02
N PHE A 304 -13.15 6.22 15.81
CA PHE A 304 -11.93 5.47 15.50
C PHE A 304 -10.76 6.44 15.38
N GLN A 305 -9.62 6.11 15.98
CA GLN A 305 -8.38 6.83 15.77
C GLN A 305 -7.29 5.82 15.44
N GLU A 306 -6.72 5.90 14.24
CA GLU A 306 -5.45 5.25 13.96
C GLU A 306 -4.39 5.91 14.86
N GLU A 307 -3.58 5.12 15.54
CA GLU A 307 -2.40 5.58 16.26
C GLU A 307 -1.17 4.94 15.62
N GLY A 308 -0.15 5.75 15.37
CA GLY A 308 1.10 5.33 14.72
C GLY A 308 2.02 4.52 15.63
N GLU A 309 3.22 4.27 15.11
CA GLU A 309 4.25 3.33 15.62
C GLU A 309 4.46 3.31 17.14
N LEU A 310 4.50 2.10 17.70
CA LEU A 310 4.90 1.83 19.08
C LEU A 310 6.14 0.92 19.08
N PRO A 311 7.14 1.18 19.95
CA PRO A 311 8.31 0.33 20.09
C PRO A 311 7.95 -1.06 20.64
N ALA A 312 8.81 -2.05 20.39
CA ALA A 312 8.66 -3.45 20.81
C ALA A 312 8.33 -3.66 22.32
N ALA A 313 8.59 -2.66 23.16
CA ALA A 313 8.29 -2.65 24.59
C ALA A 313 6.78 -2.60 24.95
N VAL A 314 5.89 -2.33 23.97
CA VAL A 314 4.44 -2.19 24.19
C VAL A 314 3.69 -3.53 24.19
N LYS A 315 4.40 -4.65 24.03
CA LYS A 315 3.92 -5.99 24.44
C LYS A 315 3.29 -5.97 25.85
N ASN A 316 3.77 -5.10 26.74
CA ASN A 316 3.27 -4.92 28.10
C ASN A 316 2.03 -4.01 28.25
N PHE A 317 1.55 -3.38 27.18
CA PHE A 317 0.29 -2.59 27.20
C PHE A 317 -0.87 -3.35 26.54
N PHE A 318 -0.59 -4.30 25.64
CA PHE A 318 -1.58 -5.28 25.16
C PHE A 318 -2.18 -6.10 26.32
N SER A 319 -1.46 -6.24 27.43
CA SER A 319 -1.96 -6.82 28.68
C SER A 319 -2.79 -5.86 29.54
N LYS A 320 -2.92 -4.57 29.18
CA LYS A 320 -3.68 -3.54 29.91
C LYS A 320 -4.95 -3.05 29.19
N ALA A 321 -5.20 -3.47 27.95
CA ALA A 321 -6.36 -3.08 27.15
C ALA A 321 -7.60 -3.95 27.45
N GLY A 322 -8.02 -4.04 28.72
CA GLY A 322 -9.22 -4.79 29.10
C GLY A 322 -9.24 -6.25 28.64
N SER A 323 -10.43 -6.87 28.61
CA SER A 323 -10.60 -8.31 28.35
C SER A 323 -10.54 -8.74 26.88
N ASN A 324 -10.59 -7.81 25.91
CA ASN A 324 -10.67 -8.14 24.47
C ASN A 324 -9.63 -7.36 23.62
N PRO A 325 -8.35 -7.80 23.59
CA PRO A 325 -7.33 -7.16 22.77
C PRO A 325 -7.59 -7.34 21.26
N PRO A 326 -7.11 -6.41 20.40
CA PRO A 326 -7.22 -6.57 18.95
C PRO A 326 -6.50 -7.82 18.44
N LEU A 327 -7.12 -8.52 17.51
CA LEU A 327 -6.53 -9.65 16.79
C LEU A 327 -5.74 -9.14 15.58
N LEU A 328 -4.43 -9.39 15.59
CA LEU A 328 -3.53 -9.03 14.48
C LEU A 328 -3.33 -10.23 13.56
N MET A 329 -3.80 -10.11 12.33
CA MET A 329 -3.72 -11.14 11.30
C MET A 329 -2.99 -10.61 10.06
N GLY A 330 -2.49 -11.53 9.26
CA GLY A 330 -1.80 -11.20 8.02
C GLY A 330 -1.86 -12.33 7.00
N MET A 331 -1.87 -11.95 5.73
CA MET A 331 -1.93 -12.87 4.62
C MET A 331 -1.06 -12.37 3.46
N ASP A 332 -0.13 -13.20 3.01
CA ASP A 332 0.76 -12.82 1.92
C ASP A 332 0.01 -12.85 0.58
N ILE A 333 0.26 -11.85 -0.25
CA ILE A 333 -0.31 -11.75 -1.60
C ILE A 333 0.80 -11.88 -2.64
N SER A 334 0.41 -12.23 -3.87
CA SER A 334 1.27 -12.17 -5.06
C SER A 334 1.04 -10.82 -5.77
N GLY A 335 1.63 -9.74 -5.27
CA GLY A 335 1.57 -8.42 -5.90
C GLY A 335 2.15 -8.46 -7.31
N GLY A 336 1.33 -8.27 -8.35
CA GLY A 336 1.68 -8.51 -9.76
C GLY A 336 1.35 -9.91 -10.31
N GLY A 337 0.79 -10.78 -9.46
CA GLY A 337 0.19 -12.06 -9.80
C GLY A 337 1.15 -13.27 -9.81
N LEU A 338 0.66 -14.40 -9.28
CA LEU A 338 1.42 -15.65 -9.17
C LEU A 338 2.01 -16.09 -10.51
N GLY A 339 3.33 -16.34 -10.53
CA GLY A 339 4.05 -16.80 -11.72
C GLY A 339 4.36 -15.70 -12.74
N GLY A 340 3.98 -14.44 -12.47
CA GLY A 340 4.52 -13.29 -13.19
C GLY A 340 6.01 -13.10 -12.90
N ALA A 341 6.71 -12.42 -13.79
CA ALA A 341 8.06 -11.92 -13.55
C ALA A 341 7.99 -10.50 -12.95
N ASP A 342 8.75 -10.24 -11.90
CA ASP A 342 8.94 -8.88 -11.39
C ASP A 342 9.98 -8.10 -12.22
N TRP A 343 10.24 -6.84 -11.85
CA TRP A 343 11.20 -5.97 -12.53
C TRP A 343 12.66 -6.45 -12.47
N ASN A 344 12.99 -7.41 -11.60
CA ASN A 344 14.30 -8.06 -11.59
C ASN A 344 14.33 -9.33 -12.46
N GLY A 345 13.17 -9.74 -12.99
CA GLY A 345 12.98 -11.01 -13.67
C GLY A 345 12.82 -12.19 -12.71
N ASP A 346 12.50 -11.95 -11.43
CA ASP A 346 12.27 -13.01 -10.45
C ASP A 346 10.78 -13.41 -10.41
N VAL A 347 10.49 -14.66 -10.04
CA VAL A 347 9.10 -15.17 -9.99
C VAL A 347 8.32 -14.60 -8.81
N ILE A 348 7.14 -14.04 -9.08
CA ILE A 348 6.23 -13.49 -8.05
C ILE A 348 5.51 -14.61 -7.30
N LEU A 349 5.60 -14.62 -5.97
CA LEU A 349 5.01 -15.62 -5.07
C LEU A 349 4.31 -15.00 -3.84
N PRO A 350 3.28 -15.62 -3.25
CA PRO A 350 2.66 -15.19 -2.01
C PRO A 350 3.45 -15.65 -0.78
N ASN A 351 4.73 -15.25 -0.68
CA ASN A 351 5.63 -15.62 0.42
C ASN A 351 5.99 -14.43 1.34
N GLY A 352 5.34 -13.27 1.12
CA GLY A 352 5.54 -12.04 1.87
C GLY A 352 6.54 -11.07 1.24
N SER A 353 7.28 -11.48 0.19
CA SER A 353 8.22 -10.62 -0.54
C SER A 353 7.55 -9.72 -1.58
N TRP A 354 6.42 -10.15 -2.13
CA TRP A 354 5.61 -9.40 -3.10
C TRP A 354 4.27 -8.97 -2.49
N GLY A 355 4.31 -8.49 -1.25
CA GLY A 355 3.15 -7.90 -0.60
C GLY A 355 2.52 -8.75 0.48
N HIS A 356 1.85 -8.05 1.38
CA HIS A 356 1.21 -8.63 2.55
C HIS A 356 -0.03 -7.83 2.93
N MET A 357 -1.17 -8.48 3.04
CA MET A 357 -2.39 -7.87 3.53
C MET A 357 -2.40 -7.88 5.06
N LEU A 358 -2.40 -6.71 5.66
CA LEU A 358 -2.55 -6.50 7.10
C LEU A 358 -4.03 -6.44 7.47
N LEU A 359 -4.40 -7.16 8.52
CA LEU A 359 -5.72 -7.11 9.14
C LEU A 359 -5.57 -6.85 10.64
N VAL A 360 -6.13 -5.74 11.11
CA VAL A 360 -6.21 -5.42 12.56
C VAL A 360 -7.68 -5.43 12.93
N PHE A 361 -8.09 -6.49 13.63
CA PHE A 361 -9.49 -6.72 13.96
C PHE A 361 -9.75 -6.43 15.43
N GLN A 362 -10.71 -5.55 15.70
CA GLN A 362 -11.28 -5.31 17.02
C GLN A 362 -12.74 -5.78 16.98
N GLN A 363 -13.06 -6.72 17.86
CA GLN A 363 -14.39 -7.32 17.91
C GLN A 363 -15.45 -6.30 18.33
N PRO A 364 -16.62 -6.26 17.66
CA PRO A 364 -17.78 -5.58 18.19
C PRO A 364 -18.32 -6.33 19.42
N THR A 365 -19.06 -5.62 20.27
CA THR A 365 -19.83 -6.20 21.38
C THR A 365 -21.26 -5.71 21.31
N ALA A 366 -22.15 -6.21 22.16
CA ALA A 366 -23.51 -5.69 22.28
C ALA A 366 -23.57 -4.20 22.70
N LYS A 367 -22.47 -3.62 23.22
CA LYS A 367 -22.41 -2.23 23.70
C LYS A 367 -21.47 -1.34 22.89
N THR A 368 -20.58 -1.92 22.09
CA THR A 368 -19.51 -1.19 21.41
C THR A 368 -19.36 -1.65 19.98
N LYS A 369 -19.20 -0.70 19.07
CA LYS A 369 -18.78 -0.99 17.69
C LYS A 369 -17.44 -1.72 17.64
N GLY A 370 -17.25 -2.47 16.56
CA GLY A 370 -15.99 -3.12 16.21
C GLY A 370 -15.30 -2.39 15.06
N SER A 371 -14.11 -2.86 14.67
CA SER A 371 -13.46 -2.38 13.46
C SER A 371 -12.56 -3.43 12.85
N LEU A 372 -12.43 -3.38 11.52
CA LEU A 372 -11.36 -4.04 10.80
C LEU A 372 -10.56 -3.00 10.03
N LEU A 373 -9.28 -2.83 10.39
CA LEU A 373 -8.35 -2.08 9.55
C LEU A 373 -7.69 -3.04 8.56
N VAL A 374 -7.80 -2.71 7.27
CA VAL A 374 -7.21 -3.47 6.16
C VAL A 374 -6.20 -2.61 5.42
N GLY A 375 -5.03 -3.16 5.10
CA GLY A 375 -4.04 -2.48 4.26
C GLY A 375 -3.20 -3.46 3.46
N ILE A 376 -2.65 -3.01 2.33
CA ILE A 376 -1.63 -3.76 1.58
C ILE A 376 -0.27 -3.17 1.92
N GLU A 377 0.51 -3.93 2.67
CA GLU A 377 1.89 -3.61 3.00
C GLU A 377 2.82 -4.13 1.90
N THR A 378 3.95 -3.45 1.71
CA THR A 378 4.97 -3.84 0.73
C THR A 378 5.55 -5.22 1.04
N LEU A 379 5.67 -5.59 2.33
CA LEU A 379 6.27 -6.84 2.78
C LEU A 379 5.60 -7.39 4.04
N ALA A 380 5.66 -8.71 4.19
CA ALA A 380 5.38 -9.36 5.46
C ALA A 380 6.50 -9.09 6.48
N PRO A 381 6.21 -9.13 7.80
CA PRO A 381 7.23 -9.10 8.84
C PRO A 381 8.32 -10.15 8.63
N GLY A 382 9.59 -9.72 8.58
CA GLY A 382 10.75 -10.61 8.37
C GLY A 382 11.01 -11.03 6.93
N ALA A 383 10.15 -10.65 5.96
CA ALA A 383 10.41 -10.89 4.54
C ALA A 383 11.44 -9.91 3.97
N THR A 384 12.07 -10.32 2.87
CA THR A 384 13.00 -9.48 2.07
C THR A 384 12.31 -9.06 0.77
N SER A 385 12.28 -7.78 0.47
CA SER A 385 11.73 -7.29 -0.81
C SER A 385 12.68 -7.55 -1.98
N PRO A 386 12.15 -7.61 -3.21
CA PRO A 386 12.94 -7.56 -4.44
C PRO A 386 13.82 -6.32 -4.59
N VAL A 387 13.58 -5.26 -3.80
CA VAL A 387 14.37 -4.02 -3.82
C VAL A 387 15.41 -3.91 -2.70
N GLY A 388 15.69 -5.01 -2.01
CA GLY A 388 16.74 -5.07 -0.98
C GLY A 388 16.39 -4.49 0.39
N TYR A 389 15.12 -4.21 0.65
CA TYR A 389 14.59 -3.82 1.95
C TYR A 389 14.15 -5.04 2.79
N GLU A 390 14.37 -4.97 4.10
CA GLU A 390 13.97 -5.99 5.06
C GLU A 390 13.02 -5.38 6.10
N HIS A 391 11.86 -5.99 6.32
CA HIS A 391 10.87 -5.47 7.26
C HIS A 391 11.15 -5.94 8.70
N LYS A 392 11.92 -5.16 9.46
CA LYS A 392 12.27 -5.44 10.87
C LYS A 392 11.24 -4.85 11.84
N ALA A 393 11.24 -5.31 13.09
CA ALA A 393 10.38 -4.75 14.14
C ALA A 393 10.67 -3.26 14.46
N THR A 394 11.85 -2.75 14.07
CA THR A 394 12.25 -1.35 14.20
C THR A 394 11.99 -0.53 12.94
N SER A 395 11.43 -1.14 11.89
CA SER A 395 11.10 -0.44 10.66
C SER A 395 9.99 0.57 10.90
N SER A 396 10.22 1.81 10.48
CA SER A 396 9.24 2.90 10.51
C SER A 396 8.75 3.26 9.11
N GLU A 397 7.63 3.98 8.99
CA GLU A 397 7.22 4.64 7.74
C GLU A 397 8.36 5.51 7.18
N ALA A 398 9.24 6.03 8.04
CA ALA A 398 10.39 6.85 7.64
C ALA A 398 11.56 6.06 7.01
N THR A 399 11.64 4.74 7.25
CA THR A 399 12.70 3.84 6.71
C THR A 399 12.17 2.80 5.74
N ALA A 400 10.85 2.66 5.61
CA ALA A 400 10.20 1.71 4.72
C ALA A 400 10.27 2.19 3.25
N ASN A 401 10.08 1.26 2.30
CA ASN A 401 9.93 1.60 0.89
C ASN A 401 8.81 2.64 0.71
N ASP A 402 9.09 3.70 -0.04
CA ASP A 402 8.13 4.78 -0.34
C ASP A 402 7.14 4.37 -1.42
N GLU A 403 7.45 3.33 -2.20
CA GLU A 403 6.55 2.66 -3.14
C GLU A 403 5.97 1.38 -2.53
N SER A 404 4.68 1.14 -2.75
CA SER A 404 4.07 -0.14 -2.40
C SER A 404 4.34 -1.20 -3.47
N VAL A 405 3.94 -2.44 -3.18
CA VAL A 405 3.96 -3.51 -4.18
C VAL A 405 3.00 -3.28 -5.35
N LEU A 406 1.99 -2.42 -5.17
CA LEU A 406 1.05 -2.04 -6.21
C LEU A 406 1.49 -0.76 -6.95
N HIS A 407 2.74 -0.34 -6.85
CA HIS A 407 3.30 0.88 -7.46
C HIS A 407 2.75 2.22 -6.93
N GLY A 408 1.97 2.19 -5.85
CA GLY A 408 1.48 3.41 -5.23
C GLY A 408 2.54 4.04 -4.32
N HIS A 409 2.92 5.30 -4.60
CA HIS A 409 3.79 6.05 -3.69
C HIS A 409 3.04 6.61 -2.48
N LYS A 410 3.65 6.51 -1.29
CA LYS A 410 3.07 7.00 -0.03
C LYS A 410 2.79 8.50 -0.02
N GLY A 411 3.53 9.29 -0.81
CA GLY A 411 3.29 10.71 -1.01
C GLY A 411 1.98 11.04 -1.74
N ASP A 412 1.33 10.05 -2.36
CA ASP A 412 0.09 10.17 -3.14
C ASP A 412 -1.12 9.49 -2.48
N LYS A 413 -1.01 9.22 -1.17
CA LYS A 413 -2.12 8.68 -0.36
C LYS A 413 -3.40 9.53 -0.53
N VAL A 414 -4.48 8.87 -0.95
CA VAL A 414 -5.84 9.47 -1.03
C VAL A 414 -6.47 9.75 0.34
N GLY A 415 -7.34 10.76 0.42
CA GLY A 415 -8.00 11.19 1.67
C GLY A 415 -7.14 12.15 2.49
N ALA A 416 -7.66 13.34 2.78
CA ALA A 416 -6.92 14.44 3.42
C ALA A 416 -6.81 14.33 4.96
N GLY A 417 -7.32 13.24 5.54
CA GLY A 417 -7.33 13.00 6.97
C GLY A 417 -5.93 12.75 7.54
N LYS A 418 -5.72 13.10 8.82
CA LYS A 418 -4.62 12.54 9.61
C LYS A 418 -5.13 11.26 10.27
N LEU A 419 -4.27 10.60 11.03
CA LEU A 419 -4.57 9.32 11.69
C LEU A 419 -5.84 9.38 12.56
N LYS A 420 -6.16 10.54 13.16
CA LYS A 420 -7.33 10.71 14.04
C LYS A 420 -8.66 10.85 13.29
N GLU A 421 -8.61 11.19 12.01
CA GLU A 421 -9.77 11.42 11.16
C GLU A 421 -10.13 10.19 10.32
N ASN A 422 -9.30 9.15 10.32
CA ASN A 422 -9.38 7.96 9.45
C ASN A 422 -9.55 8.38 7.98
N SER A 423 -8.44 8.63 7.29
CA SER A 423 -8.47 9.17 5.91
C SER A 423 -9.37 8.38 4.93
N ARG A 424 -9.63 7.09 5.21
CA ARG A 424 -10.42 6.15 4.41
C ARG A 424 -11.29 5.31 5.34
N LEU A 425 -12.59 5.30 5.10
CA LEU A 425 -13.59 4.65 5.95
C LEU A 425 -14.60 3.88 5.10
N VAL A 426 -15.08 2.75 5.62
CA VAL A 426 -16.33 2.09 5.19
C VAL A 426 -17.19 1.90 6.43
N GLU A 427 -18.49 2.18 6.34
CA GLU A 427 -19.42 1.97 7.44
C GLU A 427 -20.41 0.87 7.08
N LEU A 428 -20.33 -0.29 7.76
CA LEU A 428 -21.21 -1.42 7.45
C LEU A 428 -22.69 -1.11 7.79
N SER A 429 -22.94 -0.14 8.67
CA SER A 429 -24.29 0.37 8.91
C SER A 429 -24.95 0.95 7.65
N ASP A 430 -24.17 1.47 6.70
CA ASP A 430 -24.74 1.98 5.45
C ASP A 430 -25.22 0.83 4.55
N PHE A 431 -24.57 -0.33 4.64
CA PHE A 431 -25.00 -1.53 3.91
C PHE A 431 -26.28 -2.09 4.48
N ALA A 432 -26.40 -2.06 5.82
CA ALA A 432 -27.65 -2.33 6.51
C ALA A 432 -28.76 -1.37 6.09
N GLN A 433 -28.48 -0.10 5.79
CA GLN A 433 -29.51 0.85 5.31
C GLN A 433 -29.91 0.62 3.83
N LYS A 434 -28.96 0.18 2.99
CA LYS A 434 -29.24 -0.17 1.59
C LYS A 434 -30.19 -1.37 1.47
N ARG A 435 -30.25 -2.21 2.50
CA ARG A 435 -31.25 -3.27 2.63
C ARG A 435 -32.35 -2.83 3.59
N ASN A 436 -33.61 -2.95 3.20
CA ASN A 436 -34.72 -2.55 4.08
C ASN A 436 -34.92 -3.48 5.30
N ASP A 437 -34.06 -4.49 5.49
CA ASP A 437 -34.07 -5.43 6.62
C ASP A 437 -32.95 -5.19 7.65
N GLY A 438 -32.04 -4.24 7.41
CA GLY A 438 -31.00 -3.86 8.38
C GLY A 438 -29.81 -4.84 8.48
N ASP A 439 -29.72 -5.85 7.61
CA ASP A 439 -28.69 -6.88 7.70
C ASP A 439 -27.51 -6.63 6.73
N TRP A 440 -26.47 -5.96 7.23
CA TRP A 440 -25.24 -5.72 6.47
C TRP A 440 -24.52 -7.01 6.05
N ARG A 441 -24.65 -8.11 6.81
CA ARG A 441 -23.95 -9.36 6.52
C ARG A 441 -24.58 -10.04 5.31
N THR A 442 -25.90 -10.04 5.23
CA THR A 442 -26.63 -10.54 4.06
C THR A 442 -26.30 -9.73 2.80
N PHE A 443 -26.16 -8.40 2.92
CA PHE A 443 -25.71 -7.57 1.78
C PHE A 443 -24.35 -8.03 1.22
N LEU A 444 -23.39 -8.33 2.10
CA LEU A 444 -22.08 -8.82 1.68
C LEU A 444 -22.16 -10.20 1.02
N ASP A 445 -23.02 -11.10 1.51
CA ASP A 445 -23.24 -12.40 0.88
C ASP A 445 -23.81 -12.27 -0.52
N GLU A 446 -24.80 -11.41 -0.71
CA GLU A 446 -25.39 -11.16 -2.03
C GLU A 446 -24.37 -10.58 -3.01
N LEU A 447 -23.56 -9.60 -2.58
CA LEU A 447 -22.47 -9.05 -3.40
C LEU A 447 -21.48 -10.14 -3.82
N ASN A 448 -21.08 -11.00 -2.89
CA ASN A 448 -20.16 -12.09 -3.18
C ASN A 448 -20.79 -13.15 -4.09
N GLN A 449 -22.07 -13.49 -3.89
CA GLN A 449 -22.81 -14.41 -4.76
C GLN A 449 -22.95 -13.86 -6.18
N GLU A 450 -23.33 -12.58 -6.33
CA GLU A 450 -23.41 -11.92 -7.64
C GLU A 450 -22.05 -11.92 -8.34
N TRP A 451 -20.98 -11.61 -7.60
CA TRP A 451 -19.63 -11.65 -8.12
C TRP A 451 -19.23 -13.05 -8.61
N VAL A 452 -19.47 -14.09 -7.80
CA VAL A 452 -19.21 -15.49 -8.19
C VAL A 452 -20.04 -15.89 -9.41
N GLN A 453 -21.30 -15.48 -9.51
CA GLN A 453 -22.15 -15.73 -10.67
C GLN A 453 -21.63 -15.03 -11.93
N LYS A 454 -21.15 -13.78 -11.84
CA LYS A 454 -20.53 -13.06 -12.96
C LYS A 454 -19.25 -13.77 -13.42
N LEU A 455 -18.38 -14.15 -12.49
CA LEU A 455 -17.17 -14.92 -12.82
C LEU A 455 -17.49 -16.26 -13.47
N GLY A 456 -18.51 -16.98 -12.99
CA GLY A 456 -18.96 -18.26 -13.54
C GLY A 456 -19.46 -18.19 -14.99
N LYS A 457 -19.76 -16.99 -15.51
CA LYS A 457 -20.14 -16.74 -16.91
C LYS A 457 -18.95 -16.41 -17.82
N THR A 458 -17.72 -16.46 -17.30
CA THR A 458 -16.49 -16.13 -18.03
C THR A 458 -15.50 -17.28 -17.95
N GLU A 459 -14.60 -17.40 -18.92
CA GLU A 459 -13.49 -18.36 -18.88
C GLU A 459 -12.29 -17.78 -18.10
N ASP A 460 -11.50 -18.65 -17.43
CA ASP A 460 -10.30 -18.20 -16.74
C ASP A 460 -9.20 -17.84 -17.76
N GLY A 461 -8.67 -16.61 -17.66
CA GLY A 461 -7.71 -16.04 -18.61
C GLY A 461 -8.37 -15.24 -19.74
N SER A 462 -9.70 -15.14 -19.76
CA SER A 462 -10.45 -14.39 -20.77
C SER A 462 -10.43 -12.88 -20.53
N LYS A 463 -10.60 -12.10 -21.61
CA LYS A 463 -10.70 -10.63 -21.54
C LYS A 463 -11.97 -10.19 -20.81
N GLU A 464 -13.03 -10.97 -20.91
CA GLU A 464 -14.29 -10.75 -20.20
C GLU A 464 -14.09 -10.86 -18.69
N ARG A 465 -13.31 -11.85 -18.24
CA ARG A 465 -12.95 -11.98 -16.82
C ARG A 465 -12.03 -10.85 -16.37
N GLU A 466 -11.04 -10.49 -17.18
CA GLU A 466 -10.18 -9.33 -16.91
C GLU A 466 -11.01 -8.04 -16.75
N ALA A 467 -12.00 -7.81 -17.62
CA ALA A 467 -12.88 -6.65 -17.55
C ALA A 467 -13.65 -6.57 -16.22
N LEU A 468 -14.12 -7.71 -15.69
CA LEU A 468 -14.76 -7.76 -14.36
C LEU A 468 -13.79 -7.32 -13.26
N TYR A 469 -12.55 -7.80 -13.27
CA TYR A 469 -11.56 -7.40 -12.27
C TYR A 469 -11.14 -5.94 -12.43
N ARG A 470 -10.99 -5.45 -13.66
CA ARG A 470 -10.76 -4.02 -13.95
C ARG A 470 -11.87 -3.15 -13.41
N GLU A 471 -13.12 -3.58 -13.56
CA GLU A 471 -14.26 -2.90 -12.95
C GLU A 471 -14.14 -2.90 -11.42
N LEU A 472 -13.86 -4.06 -10.81
CA LEU A 472 -13.77 -4.20 -9.35
C LEU A 472 -12.74 -3.26 -8.72
N VAL A 473 -11.54 -3.15 -9.31
CA VAL A 473 -10.46 -2.29 -8.81
C VAL A 473 -10.55 -0.83 -9.24
N GLY A 474 -11.29 -0.56 -10.32
CA GLY A 474 -11.42 0.74 -10.97
C GLY A 474 -12.40 1.69 -10.26
N PRO A 475 -12.81 2.78 -10.93
CA PRO A 475 -13.66 3.79 -10.32
C PRO A 475 -15.03 3.27 -9.91
N ARG A 476 -15.58 3.84 -8.83
CA ARG A 476 -16.99 3.69 -8.46
C ARG A 476 -17.85 4.46 -9.47
N GLN A 477 -18.85 3.79 -10.05
CA GLN A 477 -19.87 4.48 -10.84
C GLN A 477 -20.74 5.32 -9.91
N THR A 478 -21.21 6.47 -10.39
CA THR A 478 -22.06 7.43 -9.67
C THR A 478 -23.45 6.89 -9.40
#